data_AF-A0A7X8HWQ9-F1
#
_entry.id   AF-A0A7X8HWQ9-F1
#
_cell.length_a   1.000
_cell.length_b   1.000
_cell.length_c   1.000
_cell.angle_alpha   90.00
_cell.angle_beta   90.00
_cell.angle_gamma   90.00
#
_symmetry.space_group_name_H-M   'P 1'
#
loop_
_entity.id
_entity.type
_entity.pdbx_description
1 polymer ?
#
loop_
_entity_poly.entity_id
_entity_poly.type
_entity_poly.pdbx_seq_one_letter_code
_entity_poly.pdbx_strand_id
1 'polypeptide(L)' 'MNDPMNDSWISIDEAAEYLGIKPVTLRTWIKKKKSIPAHKIGKQWKFKCSELDEWVKSGKSAIK' A
#
# COMPACT_ATOMS: atom_id res chain seq x y z
N MET A 1 -26.94 5.46 -7.02
CA MET A 1 -25.88 4.72 -7.73
C MET A 1 -24.60 4.94 -6.94
N ASN A 2 -24.26 4.01 -6.04
CA ASN A 2 -23.00 4.05 -5.29
C ASN A 2 -22.01 3.19 -6.06
N ASP A 3 -20.99 3.82 -6.62
CA ASP A 3 -19.90 3.20 -7.36
C ASP A 3 -19.15 2.18 -6.46
N PRO A 4 -19.18 0.87 -6.78
CA PRO A 4 -18.39 -0.14 -6.09
C PRO A 4 -17.05 -0.40 -6.82
N MET A 5 -16.47 0.58 -7.51
CA MET A 5 -15.29 0.37 -8.38
C MET A 5 -13.96 0.86 -7.78
N ASN A 6 -13.81 0.89 -6.46
CA ASN A 6 -12.51 1.24 -5.88
C ASN A 6 -11.98 0.28 -4.81
N ASP A 7 -12.57 -0.90 -4.65
CA ASP A 7 -12.16 -1.92 -3.67
C ASP A 7 -11.16 -2.95 -4.23
N SER A 8 -10.20 -2.48 -5.04
CA SER A 8 -9.04 -3.30 -5.40
C SER A 8 -8.07 -3.35 -4.22
N TRP A 9 -8.38 -4.24 -3.27
CA TRP A 9 -7.51 -4.60 -2.16
C TRP A 9 -6.34 -5.44 -2.67
N ILE A 10 -5.18 -4.83 -2.80
CA ILE A 10 -3.96 -5.50 -3.24
C ILE A 10 -3.15 -5.97 -2.04
N SER A 11 -2.46 -7.10 -2.19
CA SER A 11 -1.61 -7.65 -1.15
C SER A 11 -0.29 -6.88 -1.03
N ILE A 12 0.49 -7.15 0.02
CA ILE A 12 1.84 -6.55 0.17
C ILE A 12 2.78 -6.88 -1.00
N ASP A 13 2.57 -8.01 -1.65
CA ASP A 13 3.39 -8.44 -2.78
C ASP A 13 3.03 -7.63 -4.03
N GLU A 14 1.74 -7.57 -4.37
CA GLU A 14 1.19 -6.75 -5.45
C GLU A 14 1.50 -5.26 -5.27
N ALA A 15 1.35 -4.73 -4.05
CA ALA A 15 1.72 -3.34 -3.77
C ALA A 15 3.22 -3.09 -4.00
N ALA A 16 4.08 -4.05 -3.66
CA ALA A 16 5.51 -3.92 -3.89
C ALA A 16 5.86 -3.99 -5.39
N GLU A 17 5.22 -4.89 -6.12
CA GLU A 17 5.35 -5.01 -7.58
C GLU A 17 4.85 -3.74 -8.29
N TYR A 18 3.70 -3.20 -7.86
CA TYR A 18 3.12 -1.95 -8.35
C TYR A 18 4.07 -0.76 -8.15
N LEU A 19 4.77 -0.73 -7.01
CA LEU A 19 5.77 0.27 -6.67
C LEU A 19 7.15 0.02 -7.32
N GLY A 20 7.37 -1.14 -7.95
CA GLY A 20 8.67 -1.57 -8.46
C GLY A 20 9.72 -1.79 -7.37
N ILE A 21 9.30 -2.10 -6.14
CA ILE A 21 10.19 -2.34 -5.00
C ILE A 21 10.09 -3.79 -4.51
N LYS A 22 11.05 -4.20 -3.68
CA LYS A 22 10.99 -5.52 -3.04
C LYS A 22 9.93 -5.53 -1.92
N PRO A 23 9.16 -6.62 -1.73
CA PRO A 23 8.15 -6.74 -0.66
C PRO A 23 8.74 -6.61 0.74
N VAL A 24 10.03 -6.93 0.92
CA VAL A 24 10.79 -6.67 2.17
C VAL A 24 10.87 -5.18 2.51
N THR A 25 11.01 -4.31 1.51
CA THR A 25 11.03 -2.86 1.69
C THR A 25 9.66 -2.37 2.14
N LEU A 26 8.59 -2.88 1.53
CA LEU A 26 7.22 -2.55 1.91
C LEU A 26 6.89 -3.01 3.34
N ARG A 27 7.31 -4.23 3.72
CA ARG A 27 7.24 -4.73 5.10
C ARG A 27 7.97 -3.81 6.09
N THR A 28 9.14 -3.32 5.69
CA THR A 28 9.93 -2.38 6.50
C THR A 28 9.18 -1.05 6.69
N TRP A 29 8.45 -0.56 5.69
CA TRP A 29 7.66 0.67 5.79
C TRP A 29 6.45 0.53 6.73
N ILE A 30 5.76 -0.62 6.71
CA ILE A 30 4.70 -0.94 7.67
C ILE A 30 5.28 -0.92 9.10
N LYS A 31 6.43 -1.56 9.31
CA LYS A 31 7.11 -1.60 10.62
C LYS A 31 7.61 -0.23 11.07
N LYS A 32 8.11 0.60 10.15
CA LYS A 32 8.62 1.95 10.42
C LYS A 32 7.51 3.01 10.57
N LYS A 33 6.23 2.60 10.65
CA LYS A 33 5.07 3.52 10.76
C LYS A 33 5.08 4.63 9.69
N LYS A 34 5.48 4.29 8.46
CA LYS A 34 5.66 5.26 7.38
C LYS A 34 4.34 5.66 6.71
N SER A 35 3.31 6.00 7.51
CA SER A 35 1.99 6.48 7.05
C SER A 35 1.39 5.68 5.88
N ILE A 36 1.75 4.39 5.75
CA ILE A 36 1.35 3.58 4.62
C ILE A 36 -0.06 3.06 4.89
N PRO A 37 -0.99 3.14 3.92
CA PRO A 37 -2.37 2.67 4.09
C PRO A 37 -2.44 1.13 4.07
N ALA A 38 -1.89 0.53 5.12
CA ALA A 38 -1.90 -0.91 5.36
C ALA A 38 -3.08 -1.26 6.25
N HIS A 39 -4.00 -2.06 5.71
CA HIS A 39 -5.15 -2.58 6.43
C HIS A 39 -4.92 -4.05 6.75
N LYS A 40 -5.10 -4.42 8.01
CA LYS A 40 -4.95 -5.81 8.44
C LYS A 40 -6.28 -6.54 8.22
N ILE A 41 -6.34 -7.36 7.18
CA ILE A 41 -7.51 -8.20 6.89
C ILE A 41 -7.13 -9.65 7.23
N GLY A 42 -7.60 -10.11 8.40
CA GLY A 42 -7.24 -11.39 8.98
C GLY A 42 -5.76 -11.47 9.39
N LYS A 43 -5.00 -12.36 8.75
CA LYS A 43 -3.55 -12.56 8.98
C LYS A 43 -2.67 -11.83 7.97
N GLN A 44 -3.26 -11.22 6.94
CA GLN A 44 -2.53 -10.58 5.84
C GLN A 44 -2.74 -9.07 5.85
N TRP A 45 -1.72 -8.35 5.41
CA TRP A 45 -1.81 -6.91 5.16
C TRP A 45 -2.32 -6.71 3.73
N LYS A 46 -3.43 -6.00 3.60
CA LYS A 46 -3.99 -5.55 2.33
C LYS A 46 -3.88 -4.03 2.23
N PHE A 47 -3.77 -3.54 1.01
CA PHE A 47 -3.62 -2.14 0.68
C PHE A 47 -4.75 -1.77 -0.28
N LYS A 48 -5.32 -0.59 -0.12
CA LYS A 48 -6.24 -0.06 -1.11
C LYS A 48 -5.42 0.61 -2.21
N CYS A 49 -5.62 0.21 -3.46
CA CYS A 49 -4.86 0.79 -4.58
C CYS A 49 -4.99 2.31 -4.64
N SER A 50 -6.20 2.83 -4.39
CA SER A 50 -6.46 4.28 -4.34
C SER A 50 -5.66 5.00 -3.26
N GLU A 51 -5.67 4.49 -2.03
CA GLU A 51 -4.90 5.10 -0.94
C GLU A 51 -3.39 4.94 -1.17
N LEU A 52 -2.96 3.83 -1.77
CA LEU A 52 -1.56 3.59 -2.10
C LEU A 52 -1.08 4.59 -3.16
N ASP A 53 -1.84 4.81 -4.23
CA ASP A 53 -1.52 5.80 -5.27
C ASP A 53 -1.43 7.22 -4.69
N GLU A 54 -2.39 7.62 -3.86
CA GLU A 54 -2.34 8.91 -3.15
C GLU A 54 -1.13 9.01 -2.23
N TRP A 55 -0.77 7.94 -1.53
CA TRP A 55 0.40 7.90 -0.66
C TRP A 55 1.71 8.00 -1.46
N VAL A 56 1.80 7.33 -2.61
CA VAL A 56 2.94 7.41 -3.52
C VAL A 56 3.07 8.81 -4.09
N LYS A 57 1.97 9.40 -4.58
CA LYS A 57 1.91 10.79 -5.07
C LYS A 57 2.24 11.81 -4.00
N SER A 58 1.85 11.56 -2.74
CA SER A 58 2.18 12.43 -1.60
C SER A 58 3.69 12.51 -1.32
N GLY A 59 4.54 11.74 -2.00
CA GLY A 59 6.00 11.83 -1.86
C GLY A 59 6.52 11.21 -0.56
N LYS A 60 5.67 10.56 0.24
CA LYS A 60 6.08 9.85 1.47
C LYS A 60 6.95 8.61 1.17
N SER A 61 6.93 8.15 -0.07
CA SER A 61 7.83 7.13 -0.63
C SER A 61 9.27 7.63 -0.82
N ALA A 62 9.45 8.94 -1.04
CA ALA A 62 10.77 9.52 -1.27
C ALA A 62 11.55 9.61 0.05
N ILE A 63 12.35 8.58 0.30
CA ILE A 63 13.53 8.70 1.15
C ILE A 63 14.49 9.61 0.39
N LYS A 64 14.72 10.83 0.89
CA LYS A 64 15.85 11.66 0.49
C LYS A 64 17.14 11.06 1.03
#